data_AF-X1DU90-F1
#
_entry.id   AF-X1DU90-F1
#
_cell.length_a   1.000
_cell.length_b   1.000
_cell.length_c   1.000
_cell.angle_alpha   90.00
_cell.angle_beta   90.00
_cell.angle_gamma   90.00
#
_symmetry.space_group_name_H-M   'P 1'
#
loop_
_entity.id
_entity.type
_entity.pdbx_description
1 polymer ?
#
loop_
_entity_poly.entity_id
_entity_poly.type
_entity_poly.pdbx_seq_one_letter_code
_entity_poly.pdbx_strand_id
1 'polypeptide(L)'
;KSQYEPYLVSTDPSTPGPVGFFTRDEKTGIVVWSGEHGYPGCAEYLDFHKKHYPGGMKYWKVTSPKLDLGKKMLYWPDDVPAKLDENASHYVNLTKDTLRDFKGKFGRPGIVVAPYDAELFGHWWFEGNWWIARVLRWMEDDPEIDLTNTRIYLENNPPNKVVQIIEGSWGQASSHWVWLNEWTTWTWERIYECEAKSEEIITKYKDSHDPNLIKILKQMARELLLLESSDWQFLITTWSARDYAENRIALHYENFNKLYNMANTYA
;
A
#
# COMPACT_ATOMS: atom_id res chain seq x y z
N LYS A 1 7.60 -6.98 -23.26
CA LYS A 1 6.67 -6.89 -22.11
C LYS A 1 6.49 -5.42 -21.79
N SER A 2 5.27 -4.95 -21.57
CA SER A 2 4.95 -3.59 -21.17
C SER A 2 4.28 -3.58 -19.79
N GLN A 3 4.39 -2.46 -19.06
CA GLN A 3 3.66 -2.21 -17.81
C GLN A 3 2.17 -1.92 -18.03
N TYR A 4 1.75 -1.73 -19.30
CA TYR A 4 0.43 -1.24 -19.66
C TYR A 4 -0.52 -2.35 -20.16
N GLU A 5 -0.24 -3.59 -19.81
CA GLU A 5 -1.08 -4.75 -20.11
C GLU A 5 -1.04 -5.77 -18.94
N PRO A 6 -2.13 -6.51 -18.71
CA PRO A 6 -2.14 -7.58 -17.71
C PRO A 6 -1.39 -8.81 -18.22
N TYR A 7 -0.95 -9.64 -17.27
CA TYR A 7 -0.32 -10.93 -17.53
C TYR A 7 -0.95 -12.02 -16.67
N LEU A 8 -0.73 -13.26 -17.08
CA LEU A 8 -0.99 -14.44 -16.28
C LEU A 8 0.29 -14.84 -15.56
N VAL A 9 0.21 -15.07 -14.24
CA VAL A 9 1.29 -15.72 -13.51
C VAL A 9 1.05 -17.22 -13.44
N SER A 10 2.09 -18.00 -13.72
CA SER A 10 2.12 -19.43 -13.46
C SER A 10 3.51 -19.80 -12.93
N THR A 11 3.52 -20.50 -11.79
CA THR A 11 4.73 -21.02 -11.16
C THR A 11 5.09 -22.40 -11.71
N ASP A 12 4.11 -23.16 -12.19
CA ASP A 12 4.28 -24.48 -12.83
C ASP A 12 3.25 -24.70 -13.96
N PRO A 13 3.61 -25.27 -15.12
CA PRO A 13 2.68 -25.56 -16.22
C PRO A 13 1.45 -26.39 -15.83
N SER A 14 1.52 -27.16 -14.73
CA SER A 14 0.43 -27.96 -14.17
C SER A 14 -0.52 -27.18 -13.26
N THR A 15 -0.21 -25.92 -12.94
CA THR A 15 -1.04 -25.08 -12.07
C THR A 15 -2.42 -24.87 -12.70
N PRO A 16 -3.51 -25.39 -12.11
CA PRO A 16 -4.85 -25.16 -12.62
C PRO A 16 -5.25 -23.70 -12.34
N GLY A 17 -5.52 -22.94 -13.40
CA GLY A 17 -6.02 -21.57 -13.30
C GLY A 17 -4.92 -20.52 -13.08
N PRO A 18 -4.24 -20.05 -14.14
CA PRO A 18 -3.28 -18.96 -13.99
C PRO A 18 -3.99 -17.67 -13.51
N VAL A 19 -3.35 -16.94 -12.61
CA VAL A 19 -3.92 -15.72 -12.00
C VAL A 19 -3.53 -14.49 -12.81
N GLY A 20 -4.49 -13.63 -13.14
CA GLY A 20 -4.23 -12.35 -13.79
C GLY A 20 -3.65 -11.31 -12.83
N PHE A 21 -2.61 -10.58 -13.26
CA PHE A 21 -2.03 -9.49 -12.49
C PHE A 21 -1.70 -8.26 -13.35
N PHE A 22 -1.53 -7.13 -12.68
CA PHE A 22 -1.14 -5.85 -13.25
C PHE A 22 0.16 -5.36 -12.62
N THR A 23 0.83 -4.42 -13.29
CA THR A 23 2.04 -3.78 -12.79
C THR A 23 1.78 -2.32 -12.46
N ARG A 24 2.37 -1.83 -11.38
CA ARG A 24 2.40 -0.40 -11.05
C ARG A 24 3.08 0.37 -12.17
N ASP A 25 2.45 1.45 -12.64
CA ASP A 25 3.09 2.38 -13.56
C ASP A 25 4.07 3.31 -12.82
N GLU A 26 5.31 3.35 -13.28
CA GLU A 26 6.37 4.15 -12.66
C GLU A 26 6.20 5.65 -12.93
N LYS A 27 5.67 6.01 -14.11
CA LYS A 27 5.53 7.41 -14.53
C LYS A 27 4.53 8.17 -13.67
N THR A 28 3.33 7.62 -13.50
CA THR A 28 2.30 8.16 -12.58
C THR A 28 2.73 8.00 -11.12
N GLY A 29 3.50 6.97 -10.80
CA GLY A 29 4.09 6.78 -9.48
C GLY A 29 5.00 7.94 -9.05
N ILE A 30 5.94 8.36 -9.90
CA ILE A 30 6.97 9.34 -9.52
C ILE A 30 6.39 10.74 -9.29
N VAL A 31 5.42 11.14 -10.10
CA VAL A 31 4.82 12.49 -10.07
C VAL A 31 3.86 12.68 -8.90
N VAL A 32 3.41 11.59 -8.27
CA VAL A 32 2.52 11.64 -7.10
C VAL A 32 3.28 11.28 -5.81
N TRP A 33 4.16 10.27 -5.84
CA TRP A 33 4.80 9.74 -4.63
C TRP A 33 6.09 10.47 -4.22
N SER A 34 6.72 11.20 -5.14
CA SER A 34 7.96 11.93 -4.82
C SER A 34 7.64 13.19 -4.01
N GLY A 35 8.12 13.25 -2.76
CA GLY A 35 8.02 14.47 -1.96
C GLY A 35 8.86 15.65 -2.47
N GLU A 36 9.88 15.39 -3.29
CA GLU A 36 10.76 16.42 -3.84
C GLU A 36 10.35 16.87 -5.25
N HIS A 37 9.89 15.94 -6.09
CA HIS A 37 9.60 16.19 -7.51
C HIS A 37 8.14 15.95 -7.89
N GLY A 38 7.33 15.44 -6.98
CA GLY A 38 5.92 15.17 -7.20
C GLY A 38 5.02 16.31 -6.73
N TYR A 39 3.74 16.20 -7.10
CA TYR A 39 2.72 17.19 -6.79
C TYR A 39 2.62 17.52 -5.29
N PRO A 40 2.67 16.57 -4.34
CA PRO A 40 2.58 16.91 -2.92
C PRO A 40 3.66 17.89 -2.44
N GLY A 41 4.79 17.99 -3.13
CA GLY A 41 5.89 18.91 -2.82
C GLY A 41 5.73 20.33 -3.36
N CYS A 42 4.65 20.65 -4.08
CA CYS A 42 4.41 22.00 -4.61
C CYS A 42 4.36 23.05 -3.49
N ALA A 43 4.92 24.23 -3.75
CA ALA A 43 5.13 25.28 -2.77
C ALA A 43 3.84 25.81 -2.14
N GLU A 44 2.73 25.73 -2.87
CA GLU A 44 1.40 26.24 -2.54
C GLU A 44 0.65 25.33 -1.56
N TYR A 45 0.96 24.04 -1.52
CA TYR A 45 0.23 23.06 -0.71
C TYR A 45 0.58 23.13 0.77
N LEU A 46 -0.32 22.63 1.61
CA LEU A 46 -0.17 22.61 3.06
C LEU A 46 1.03 21.74 3.48
N ASP A 47 1.91 22.28 4.32
CA ASP A 47 3.04 21.55 4.87
C ASP A 47 2.57 20.56 5.94
N PHE A 48 2.89 19.28 5.75
CA PHE A 48 2.49 18.21 6.67
C PHE A 48 3.20 18.28 8.03
N HIS A 49 4.47 18.71 8.01
CA HIS A 49 5.39 18.58 9.14
C HIS A 49 5.33 19.77 10.09
N LYS A 50 5.07 20.99 9.58
CA LYS A 50 4.98 22.19 10.42
C LYS A 50 3.63 22.31 11.13
N LYS A 51 3.66 22.03 12.43
CA LYS A 51 2.48 22.03 13.31
C LYS A 51 2.57 23.15 14.33
N HIS A 52 1.46 23.84 14.56
CA HIS A 52 1.31 24.84 15.61
C HIS A 52 1.16 24.15 16.96
N TYR A 53 1.87 24.65 17.97
CA TYR A 53 1.70 24.23 19.35
C TYR A 53 1.07 25.35 20.18
N PRO A 54 0.04 25.06 21.01
CA PRO A 54 -0.62 23.76 21.17
C PRO A 54 -1.61 23.44 20.02
N GLY A 55 -2.06 22.17 19.96
CA GLY A 55 -3.20 21.74 19.13
C GLY A 55 -2.85 21.05 17.81
N GLY A 56 -1.62 21.15 17.31
CA GLY A 56 -1.16 20.37 16.15
C GLY A 56 -1.74 20.82 14.80
N MET A 57 -2.45 21.95 14.76
CA MET A 57 -3.01 22.52 13.52
C MET A 57 -1.88 22.98 12.60
N LYS A 58 -2.09 22.83 11.28
CA LYS A 58 -1.10 23.17 10.24
C LYS A 58 -1.55 24.46 9.56
N TYR A 59 -0.69 25.46 9.51
CA TYR A 59 -1.00 26.80 8.96
C TYR A 59 0.01 27.28 7.92
N TRP A 60 0.96 26.42 7.53
CA TRP A 60 2.06 26.79 6.64
C TRP A 60 2.00 25.98 5.38
N LYS A 61 2.47 26.59 4.29
CA LYS A 61 2.63 25.88 3.01
C LYS A 61 4.03 25.33 2.88
N VAL A 62 4.19 24.32 2.02
CA VAL A 62 5.47 23.66 1.75
C VAL A 62 6.53 24.69 1.41
N THR A 63 6.21 25.76 0.67
CA THR A 63 7.11 26.86 0.27
C THR A 63 8.28 26.39 -0.62
N SER A 64 9.08 25.44 -0.14
CA SER A 64 10.00 24.59 -0.86
C SER A 64 10.25 23.33 -0.04
N PRO A 65 10.42 22.15 -0.67
CA PRO A 65 10.64 20.88 0.03
C PRO A 65 11.96 20.85 0.82
N LYS A 66 12.96 21.67 0.43
CA LYS A 66 14.29 21.72 1.09
C LYS A 66 14.42 22.83 2.14
N LEU A 67 13.35 23.58 2.38
CA LEU A 67 13.39 24.74 3.24
C LEU A 67 13.21 24.33 4.71
N ASP A 68 14.02 24.94 5.58
CA ASP A 68 13.86 24.81 7.03
C ASP A 68 12.44 25.20 7.49
N LEU A 69 11.94 24.50 8.51
CA LEU A 69 10.59 24.71 9.04
C LEU A 69 10.37 26.15 9.50
N GLY A 70 11.38 26.83 10.05
CA GLY A 70 11.29 28.22 10.49
C GLY A 70 11.00 29.20 9.35
N LYS A 71 11.36 28.86 8.12
CA LYS A 71 11.23 29.73 6.93
C LYS A 71 9.99 29.45 6.07
N LYS A 72 9.22 28.42 6.40
CA LYS A 72 7.94 28.10 5.71
C LYS A 72 6.96 29.26 5.85
N MET A 73 6.37 29.67 4.73
CA MET A 73 5.38 30.74 4.64
C MET A 73 3.99 30.25 5.08
N LEU A 74 3.09 31.18 5.39
CA LEU A 74 1.69 30.86 5.70
C LEU A 74 1.01 30.24 4.48
N TYR A 75 0.14 29.27 4.77
CA TYR A 75 -0.72 28.65 3.78
C TYR A 75 -1.82 29.63 3.37
N TRP A 76 -2.02 29.77 2.06
CA TRP A 76 -3.05 30.63 1.49
C TRP A 76 -3.96 29.79 0.58
N PRO A 77 -5.20 29.49 1.01
CA PRO A 77 -6.09 28.61 0.25
C PRO A 77 -6.36 29.06 -1.18
N ASP A 78 -6.33 30.35 -1.49
CA ASP A 78 -6.61 30.84 -2.85
C ASP A 78 -5.45 30.57 -3.83
N ASP A 79 -4.24 30.22 -3.35
CA ASP A 79 -3.12 29.81 -4.22
C ASP A 79 -3.32 28.40 -4.79
N VAL A 80 -4.20 27.60 -4.18
CA VAL A 80 -4.33 26.16 -4.40
C VAL A 80 -5.09 25.78 -5.68
N PRO A 81 -6.22 26.41 -6.05
CA PRO A 81 -7.02 25.96 -7.19
C PRO A 81 -6.24 25.89 -8.50
N ALA A 82 -5.48 26.95 -8.83
CA ALA A 82 -4.68 26.98 -10.05
C ALA A 82 -3.60 25.89 -10.07
N LYS A 83 -2.96 25.63 -8.91
CA LYS A 83 -1.94 24.58 -8.80
C LYS A 83 -2.54 23.17 -8.90
N LEU A 84 -3.75 22.97 -8.37
CA LEU A 84 -4.48 21.72 -8.55
C LEU A 84 -4.85 21.48 -10.00
N ASP A 85 -5.29 22.52 -10.71
CA ASP A 85 -5.64 22.43 -12.13
C ASP A 85 -4.41 22.11 -12.99
N GLU A 86 -3.27 22.75 -12.71
CA GLU A 86 -1.98 22.46 -13.34
C GLU A 86 -1.56 20.98 -13.12
N ASN A 87 -1.56 20.52 -11.87
CA ASN A 87 -1.14 19.16 -11.53
C ASN A 87 -2.09 18.09 -12.05
N ALA A 88 -3.40 18.33 -12.03
CA ALA A 88 -4.39 17.42 -12.59
C ALA A 88 -4.26 17.35 -14.13
N SER A 89 -4.09 18.50 -14.80
CA SER A 89 -3.96 18.57 -16.25
C SER A 89 -2.71 17.82 -16.72
N HIS A 90 -1.59 18.05 -16.02
CA HIS A 90 -0.35 17.33 -16.30
C HIS A 90 -0.52 15.82 -16.10
N TYR A 91 -1.20 15.36 -15.04
CA TYR A 91 -1.41 13.93 -14.80
C TYR A 91 -2.32 13.28 -15.86
N VAL A 92 -3.41 13.94 -16.25
CA VAL A 92 -4.30 13.46 -17.31
C VAL A 92 -3.52 13.35 -18.63
N ASN A 93 -2.79 14.38 -19.03
CA ASN A 93 -1.98 14.36 -20.24
C ASN A 93 -0.88 13.29 -20.20
N LEU A 94 -0.17 13.13 -19.09
CA LEU A 94 0.82 12.07 -18.89
C LEU A 94 0.21 10.67 -19.10
N THR A 95 -1.01 10.46 -18.60
CA THR A 95 -1.72 9.18 -18.74
C THR A 95 -2.14 8.96 -20.19
N LYS A 96 -2.70 9.98 -20.85
CA LYS A 96 -3.09 9.94 -22.26
C LYS A 96 -1.90 9.64 -23.16
N ASP A 97 -0.80 10.36 -23.00
CA ASP A 97 0.40 10.17 -23.81
C ASP A 97 0.98 8.76 -23.60
N THR A 98 0.99 8.27 -22.36
CA THR A 98 1.42 6.91 -22.04
C THR A 98 0.58 5.84 -22.75
N LEU A 99 -0.75 6.00 -22.75
CA LEU A 99 -1.66 5.08 -23.44
C LEU A 99 -1.58 5.22 -24.97
N ARG A 100 -1.39 6.44 -25.50
CA ARG A 100 -1.20 6.71 -26.93
C ARG A 100 0.08 6.05 -27.45
N ASP A 101 1.18 6.18 -26.72
CA ASP A 101 2.46 5.54 -27.04
C ASP A 101 2.32 4.01 -27.06
N PHE A 102 1.65 3.44 -26.05
CA PHE A 102 1.38 2.01 -26.01
C PHE A 102 0.53 1.56 -27.21
N LYS A 103 -0.57 2.27 -27.48
CA LYS A 103 -1.47 1.96 -28.61
C LYS A 103 -0.74 2.08 -29.95
N GLY A 104 0.08 3.10 -30.14
CA GLY A 104 0.90 3.29 -31.35
C GLY A 104 1.90 2.15 -31.56
N LYS A 105 2.50 1.63 -30.47
CA LYS A 105 3.48 0.55 -30.54
C LYS A 105 2.87 -0.85 -30.70
N PHE A 106 1.71 -1.10 -30.08
CA PHE A 106 1.11 -2.45 -29.99
C PHE A 106 -0.21 -2.61 -30.73
N GLY A 107 -0.77 -1.53 -31.29
CA GLY A 107 -2.00 -1.56 -32.11
C GLY A 107 -3.30 -1.81 -31.34
N ARG A 108 -3.28 -1.76 -30.00
CA ARG A 108 -4.43 -2.05 -29.13
C ARG A 108 -4.42 -1.15 -27.88
N PRO A 109 -5.57 -0.94 -27.21
CA PRO A 109 -5.59 -0.18 -25.97
C PRO A 109 -4.77 -0.86 -24.87
N GLY A 110 -4.20 -0.04 -23.99
CA GLY A 110 -3.53 -0.49 -22.77
C GLY A 110 -4.27 0.00 -21.53
N ILE A 111 -3.67 -0.24 -20.36
CA ILE A 111 -4.17 0.21 -19.07
C ILE A 111 -3.03 0.77 -18.22
N VAL A 112 -3.27 1.90 -17.56
CA VAL A 112 -2.35 2.44 -16.54
C VAL A 112 -2.91 2.07 -15.17
N VAL A 113 -2.11 1.40 -14.34
CA VAL A 113 -2.48 1.05 -12.96
C VAL A 113 -1.59 1.83 -12.01
N ALA A 114 -2.20 2.76 -11.29
CA ALA A 114 -1.51 3.71 -10.40
C ALA A 114 -1.93 3.49 -8.93
N PRO A 115 -1.34 2.51 -8.23
CA PRO A 115 -1.62 2.26 -6.82
C PRO A 115 -0.90 3.27 -5.92
N TYR A 116 -1.60 3.76 -4.89
CA TYR A 116 -1.12 4.70 -3.90
C TYR A 116 -1.71 4.35 -2.53
N ASP A 117 -1.00 4.64 -1.42
CA ASP A 117 -1.61 4.52 -0.09
C ASP A 117 -2.73 5.54 0.06
N ALA A 118 -3.87 5.10 0.59
CA ALA A 118 -5.06 5.94 0.69
C ALA A 118 -4.83 7.20 1.54
N GLU A 119 -4.02 7.09 2.59
CA GLU A 119 -3.66 8.21 3.47
C GLU A 119 -2.87 9.31 2.75
N LEU A 120 -2.29 9.03 1.58
CA LEU A 120 -1.67 10.07 0.77
C LEU A 120 -2.67 11.21 0.51
N PHE A 121 -3.92 10.88 0.19
CA PHE A 121 -4.93 11.85 -0.21
C PHE A 121 -5.71 12.38 1.01
N GLY A 122 -5.40 13.61 1.40
CA GLY A 122 -6.05 14.32 2.50
C GLY A 122 -5.28 14.30 3.82
N HIS A 123 -4.41 13.31 4.06
CA HIS A 123 -3.59 13.26 5.26
C HIS A 123 -2.17 13.77 4.99
N TRP A 124 -1.36 13.03 4.21
CA TRP A 124 0.01 13.43 3.85
C TRP A 124 0.02 14.61 2.88
N TRP A 125 -0.77 14.50 1.81
CA TRP A 125 -1.05 15.58 0.88
C TRP A 125 -2.49 16.07 1.11
N PHE A 126 -2.62 17.20 1.81
CA PHE A 126 -3.92 17.71 2.25
C PHE A 126 -4.90 17.94 1.08
N GLU A 127 -4.41 18.51 -0.01
CA GLU A 127 -5.18 18.83 -1.21
C GLU A 127 -5.41 17.62 -2.13
N GLY A 128 -4.84 16.46 -1.80
CA GLY A 128 -4.86 15.27 -2.64
C GLY A 128 -6.27 14.78 -2.98
N ASN A 129 -7.23 14.93 -2.07
CA ASN A 129 -8.64 14.61 -2.32
C ASN A 129 -9.27 15.52 -3.40
N TRP A 130 -8.89 16.79 -3.43
CA TRP A 130 -9.36 17.74 -4.44
C TRP A 130 -8.68 17.53 -5.79
N TRP A 131 -7.44 17.06 -5.78
CA TRP A 131 -6.72 16.68 -6.99
C TRP A 131 -7.33 15.43 -7.62
N ILE A 132 -7.51 14.34 -6.87
CA ILE A 132 -8.03 13.09 -7.44
C ILE A 132 -9.46 13.28 -7.96
N ALA A 133 -10.28 14.10 -7.29
CA ALA A 133 -11.60 14.45 -7.79
C ALA A 133 -11.57 15.18 -9.15
N ARG A 134 -10.59 16.07 -9.39
CA ARG A 134 -10.40 16.72 -10.70
C ARG A 134 -9.96 15.72 -11.75
N VAL A 135 -8.92 14.92 -11.44
CA VAL A 135 -8.39 13.91 -12.37
C VAL A 135 -9.51 12.97 -12.84
N LEU A 136 -10.32 12.44 -11.91
CA LEU A 136 -11.40 11.52 -12.26
C LEU A 136 -12.47 12.19 -13.13
N ARG A 137 -12.91 13.41 -12.79
CA ARG A 137 -13.90 14.14 -13.60
C ARG A 137 -13.38 14.47 -14.99
N TRP A 138 -12.13 14.92 -15.08
CA TRP A 138 -11.54 15.30 -16.35
C TRP A 138 -11.25 14.10 -17.24
N MET A 139 -10.88 12.95 -16.67
CA MET A 139 -10.76 11.70 -17.42
C MET A 139 -12.12 11.20 -17.91
N GLU A 140 -13.18 11.31 -17.10
CA GLU A 140 -14.54 10.93 -17.53
C GLU A 140 -15.05 11.77 -18.71
N ASP A 141 -14.71 13.07 -18.74
CA ASP A 141 -15.09 13.99 -19.83
C ASP A 141 -14.16 13.90 -21.06
N ASP A 142 -13.03 13.17 -20.98
CA ASP A 142 -12.03 13.11 -22.05
C ASP A 142 -12.28 11.93 -23.00
N PRO A 143 -12.51 12.16 -24.31
CA PRO A 143 -12.87 11.10 -25.25
C PRO A 143 -11.71 10.16 -25.62
N GLU A 144 -10.47 10.43 -25.20
CA GLU A 144 -9.31 9.60 -25.52
C GLU A 144 -8.97 8.56 -24.44
N ILE A 145 -9.55 8.67 -23.23
CA ILE A 145 -9.23 7.82 -22.09
C ILE A 145 -10.50 7.42 -21.32
N ASP A 146 -10.58 6.16 -20.92
CA ASP A 146 -11.68 5.65 -20.12
C ASP A 146 -11.22 5.31 -18.70
N LEU A 147 -12.03 5.66 -17.70
CA LEU A 147 -11.88 5.12 -16.35
C LEU A 147 -12.47 3.72 -16.27
N THR A 148 -11.76 2.81 -15.61
CA THR A 148 -12.22 1.44 -15.41
C THR A 148 -11.68 0.87 -14.10
N ASN A 149 -12.15 -0.32 -13.74
CA ASN A 149 -11.54 -1.11 -12.67
C ASN A 149 -10.88 -2.36 -13.25
N THR A 150 -10.00 -2.97 -12.47
CA THR A 150 -9.20 -4.13 -12.89
C THR A 150 -10.08 -5.32 -13.31
N ARG A 151 -11.24 -5.51 -12.67
CA ARG A 151 -12.18 -6.58 -13.00
C ARG A 151 -12.79 -6.39 -14.40
N ILE A 152 -13.40 -5.24 -14.66
CA ILE A 152 -14.05 -4.92 -15.95
C ILE A 152 -13.01 -4.98 -17.07
N TYR A 153 -11.81 -4.45 -16.83
CA TYR A 153 -10.75 -4.50 -17.82
C TYR A 153 -10.33 -5.94 -18.16
N LEU A 154 -10.16 -6.82 -17.16
CA LEU A 154 -9.79 -8.23 -17.39
C LEU A 154 -10.90 -9.01 -18.10
N GLU A 155 -12.17 -8.74 -17.80
CA GLU A 155 -13.32 -9.37 -18.47
C GLU A 155 -13.33 -9.02 -19.98
N ASN A 156 -13.01 -7.76 -20.33
CA ASN A 156 -12.98 -7.29 -21.72
C ASN A 156 -11.64 -7.55 -22.45
N ASN A 157 -10.54 -7.67 -21.70
CA ASN A 157 -9.18 -7.82 -22.23
C ASN A 157 -8.42 -8.94 -21.49
N PRO A 158 -8.87 -10.20 -21.61
CA PRO A 158 -8.25 -11.31 -20.90
C PRO A 158 -6.77 -11.45 -21.30
N PRO A 159 -5.84 -11.57 -20.33
CA PRO A 159 -4.43 -11.72 -20.63
C PRO A 159 -4.15 -13.05 -21.34
N ASN A 160 -3.31 -13.02 -22.37
CA ASN A 160 -2.91 -14.19 -23.17
C ASN A 160 -1.41 -14.52 -23.04
N LYS A 161 -0.69 -13.83 -22.15
CA LYS A 161 0.73 -14.00 -21.90
C LYS A 161 0.95 -14.53 -20.50
N VAL A 162 1.59 -15.69 -20.40
CA VAL A 162 2.05 -16.26 -19.14
C VAL A 162 3.47 -15.80 -18.87
N VAL A 163 3.75 -15.37 -17.65
CA VAL A 163 5.09 -14.98 -17.19
C VAL A 163 5.40 -15.61 -15.84
N GLN A 164 6.69 -15.85 -15.62
CA GLN A 164 7.23 -16.12 -14.29
C GLN A 164 7.58 -14.79 -13.63
N ILE A 165 7.26 -14.66 -12.35
CA ILE A 165 7.57 -13.52 -11.49
C ILE A 165 8.73 -13.93 -10.58
N ILE A 166 9.73 -13.07 -10.47
CA ILE A 166 10.79 -13.22 -9.45
C ILE A 166 10.28 -12.67 -8.12
N GLU A 167 10.79 -13.21 -7.02
CA GLU A 167 10.42 -12.67 -5.71
C GLU A 167 10.75 -11.17 -5.60
N GLY A 168 9.90 -10.46 -4.87
CA GLY A 168 10.08 -9.04 -4.62
C GLY A 168 8.88 -8.42 -3.94
N SER A 169 9.00 -7.14 -3.64
CA SER A 169 7.95 -6.33 -3.06
C SER A 169 7.87 -4.97 -3.76
N TRP A 170 6.89 -4.14 -3.40
CA TRP A 170 6.88 -2.71 -3.75
C TRP A 170 7.62 -1.82 -2.73
N GLY A 171 8.32 -2.43 -1.78
CA GLY A 171 9.12 -1.75 -0.77
C GLY A 171 10.51 -1.35 -1.26
N GLN A 172 11.42 -1.10 -0.33
CA GLN A 172 12.78 -0.64 -0.65
C GLN A 172 13.52 -1.65 -1.54
N ALA A 173 14.09 -1.13 -2.63
CA ALA A 173 14.85 -1.89 -3.63
C ALA A 173 14.07 -3.09 -4.21
N SER A 174 12.73 -3.04 -4.19
CA SER A 174 11.84 -4.12 -4.60
C SER A 174 12.13 -5.47 -3.91
N SER A 175 12.65 -5.41 -2.68
CA SER A 175 13.16 -6.57 -1.93
C SER A 175 12.36 -6.84 -0.65
N HIS A 176 12.73 -7.88 0.09
CA HIS A 176 12.14 -8.20 1.40
C HIS A 176 12.78 -7.43 2.55
N TRP A 177 13.84 -6.64 2.30
CA TRP A 177 14.70 -6.07 3.33
C TRP A 177 13.95 -5.23 4.37
N VAL A 178 12.87 -4.55 3.98
CA VAL A 178 12.06 -3.75 4.91
C VAL A 178 11.47 -4.60 6.05
N TRP A 179 11.16 -5.87 5.79
CA TRP A 179 10.57 -6.79 6.76
C TRP A 179 11.56 -7.85 7.26
N LEU A 180 12.60 -8.15 6.49
CA LEU A 180 13.62 -9.14 6.82
C LEU A 180 15.02 -8.51 6.79
N ASN A 181 15.46 -8.07 7.96
CA ASN A 181 16.80 -7.52 8.20
C ASN A 181 17.24 -7.80 9.65
N GLU A 182 18.46 -7.37 9.99
CA GLU A 182 19.07 -7.59 11.31
C GLU A 182 18.25 -7.07 12.50
N TRP A 183 17.37 -6.08 12.32
CA TRP A 183 16.53 -5.52 13.38
C TRP A 183 15.22 -6.28 13.56
N THR A 184 14.80 -7.06 12.57
CA THR A 184 13.49 -7.71 12.54
C THR A 184 13.55 -9.23 12.55
N THR A 185 14.73 -9.85 12.33
CA THR A 185 14.91 -11.32 12.35
C THR A 185 14.30 -11.99 13.58
N TRP A 186 14.48 -11.40 14.77
CA TRP A 186 13.95 -11.95 16.03
C TRP A 186 12.42 -12.07 16.05
N THR A 187 11.71 -11.27 15.26
CA THR A 187 10.24 -11.30 15.18
C THR A 187 9.75 -12.56 14.48
N TRP A 188 10.49 -13.01 13.45
CA TRP A 188 10.14 -14.19 12.65
C TRP A 188 10.23 -15.47 13.47
N GLU A 189 11.20 -15.58 14.38
CA GLU A 189 11.29 -16.72 15.31
C GLU A 189 10.01 -16.88 16.13
N ARG A 190 9.41 -15.77 16.57
CA ARG A 190 8.16 -15.76 17.35
C ARG A 190 6.96 -16.11 16.49
N ILE A 191 6.88 -15.54 15.29
CA ILE A 191 5.80 -15.81 14.33
C ILE A 191 5.78 -17.31 13.98
N TYR A 192 6.92 -17.86 13.54
CA TYR A 192 7.02 -19.27 13.14
C TYR A 192 6.72 -20.24 14.28
N GLU A 193 7.11 -19.91 15.53
CA GLU A 193 6.72 -20.69 16.70
C GLU A 193 5.19 -20.74 16.88
N CYS A 194 4.53 -19.60 16.76
CA CYS A 194 3.08 -19.49 16.94
C CYS A 194 2.29 -20.11 15.77
N GLU A 195 2.78 -20.01 14.54
CA GLU A 195 2.22 -20.69 13.37
C GLU A 195 2.24 -22.21 13.58
N ALA A 196 3.41 -22.78 13.92
CA ALA A 196 3.57 -24.22 14.14
C ALA A 196 2.66 -24.74 15.27
N LYS A 197 2.58 -24.01 16.39
CA LYS A 197 1.65 -24.32 17.50
C LYS A 197 0.19 -24.28 17.08
N SER A 198 -0.17 -23.36 16.18
CA SER A 198 -1.53 -23.22 15.69
C SER A 198 -1.96 -24.41 14.84
N GLU A 199 -1.10 -24.87 13.94
CA GLU A 199 -1.37 -26.06 13.11
C GLU A 199 -1.63 -27.29 13.98
N GLU A 200 -0.79 -27.51 15.00
CA GLU A 200 -0.92 -28.63 15.94
C GLU A 200 -2.28 -28.60 16.66
N ILE A 201 -2.62 -27.48 17.31
CA ILE A 201 -3.78 -27.41 18.19
C ILE A 201 -5.11 -27.33 17.42
N ILE A 202 -5.11 -26.68 16.25
CA ILE A 202 -6.27 -26.66 15.35
C ILE A 202 -6.52 -28.08 14.84
N THR A 203 -5.49 -28.81 14.43
CA THR A 203 -5.64 -30.20 13.99
C THR A 203 -6.21 -31.10 15.09
N LYS A 204 -5.76 -30.93 16.34
CA LYS A 204 -6.24 -31.67 17.51
C LYS A 204 -7.74 -31.43 17.78
N TYR A 205 -8.23 -30.20 17.59
CA TYR A 205 -9.57 -29.80 18.00
C TYR A 205 -10.53 -29.41 16.87
N LYS A 206 -10.16 -29.63 15.59
CA LYS A 206 -10.96 -29.25 14.42
C LYS A 206 -12.40 -29.79 14.45
N ASP A 207 -12.61 -30.95 15.05
CA ASP A 207 -13.91 -31.63 15.15
C ASP A 207 -14.60 -31.40 16.51
N SER A 208 -14.02 -30.55 17.37
CA SER A 208 -14.62 -30.21 18.66
C SER A 208 -15.85 -29.33 18.48
N HIS A 209 -16.89 -29.61 19.27
CA HIS A 209 -18.13 -28.84 19.30
C HIS A 209 -18.29 -28.06 20.62
N ASP A 210 -17.28 -28.09 21.51
CA ASP A 210 -17.33 -27.34 22.77
C ASP A 210 -17.27 -25.82 22.49
N PRO A 211 -18.32 -25.05 22.83
CA PRO A 211 -18.36 -23.62 22.57
C PRO A 211 -17.26 -22.81 23.26
N ASN A 212 -16.78 -23.23 24.44
CA ASN A 212 -15.75 -22.53 25.20
C ASN A 212 -14.37 -22.77 24.59
N LEU A 213 -14.06 -24.02 24.21
CA LEU A 213 -12.82 -24.32 23.49
C LEU A 213 -12.76 -23.57 22.14
N ILE A 214 -13.86 -23.57 21.39
CA ILE A 214 -13.96 -22.83 20.13
C ILE A 214 -13.70 -21.32 20.33
N LYS A 215 -14.17 -20.73 21.45
CA LYS A 215 -13.89 -19.32 21.76
C LYS A 215 -12.40 -19.07 22.00
N ILE A 216 -11.73 -19.97 22.73
CA ILE A 216 -10.28 -19.87 22.99
C ILE A 216 -9.52 -19.96 21.67
N LEU A 217 -9.80 -20.97 20.84
CA LEU A 217 -9.14 -21.16 19.54
C LEU A 217 -9.35 -19.97 18.60
N LYS A 218 -10.57 -19.40 18.56
CA LYS A 218 -10.85 -18.19 17.77
C LYS A 218 -10.06 -16.99 18.25
N GLN A 219 -9.93 -16.78 19.57
CA GLN A 219 -9.13 -15.67 20.07
C GLN A 219 -7.63 -15.92 19.83
N MET A 220 -7.16 -17.16 19.98
CA MET A 220 -5.77 -17.53 19.70
C MET A 220 -5.42 -17.23 18.24
N ALA A 221 -6.29 -17.60 17.30
CA ALA A 221 -6.11 -17.27 15.88
C ALA A 221 -6.09 -15.76 15.62
N ARG A 222 -6.88 -14.95 16.36
CA ARG A 222 -6.79 -13.48 16.26
C ARG A 222 -5.44 -12.96 16.76
N GLU A 223 -4.92 -13.49 17.87
CA GLU A 223 -3.59 -13.09 18.36
C GLU A 223 -2.50 -13.47 17.36
N LEU A 224 -2.60 -14.62 16.69
CA LEU A 224 -1.68 -14.99 15.61
C LEU A 224 -1.76 -14.00 14.45
N LEU A 225 -2.97 -13.73 13.92
CA LEU A 225 -3.16 -12.78 12.82
C LEU A 225 -2.68 -11.36 13.17
N LEU A 226 -2.84 -10.95 14.43
CA LEU A 226 -2.32 -9.66 14.92
C LEU A 226 -0.79 -9.67 15.03
N LEU A 227 -0.18 -10.81 15.40
CA LEU A 227 1.27 -11.00 15.46
C LEU A 227 1.91 -11.00 14.05
N GLU A 228 1.22 -11.54 13.05
CA GLU A 228 1.66 -11.65 11.65
C GLU A 228 1.53 -10.34 10.83
N SER A 229 1.02 -9.27 11.42
CA SER A 229 0.93 -7.97 10.73
C SER A 229 2.33 -7.47 10.35
N SER A 230 2.53 -7.23 9.06
CA SER A 230 3.81 -6.76 8.50
C SER A 230 4.14 -5.31 8.89
N ASP A 231 3.17 -4.58 9.45
CA ASP A 231 3.35 -3.25 10.01
C ASP A 231 4.40 -3.25 11.12
N TRP A 232 4.54 -4.33 11.89
CA TRP A 232 5.49 -4.36 13.00
C TRP A 232 6.93 -4.24 12.51
N GLN A 233 7.34 -5.07 11.56
CA GLN A 233 8.67 -5.01 10.98
C GLN A 233 8.87 -3.71 10.20
N PHE A 234 7.83 -3.22 9.52
CA PHE A 234 7.88 -1.92 8.83
C PHE A 234 8.17 -0.76 9.81
N LEU A 235 7.47 -0.69 10.95
CA LEU A 235 7.65 0.36 11.95
C LEU A 235 8.99 0.26 12.68
N ILE A 236 9.51 -0.95 12.88
CA ILE A 236 10.87 -1.18 13.41
C ILE A 236 11.91 -0.67 12.42
N THR A 237 11.82 -1.09 11.16
CA THR A 237 12.81 -0.74 10.12
C THR A 237 12.82 0.73 9.77
N THR A 238 11.65 1.36 9.69
CA THR A 238 11.54 2.80 9.36
C THR A 238 11.76 3.72 10.55
N TRP A 239 11.90 3.17 11.77
CA TRP A 239 12.01 3.94 13.01
C TRP A 239 10.82 4.88 13.30
N SER A 240 9.68 4.66 12.64
CA SER A 240 8.51 5.53 12.79
C SER A 240 7.84 5.38 14.15
N ALA A 241 7.81 4.16 14.69
CA ALA A 241 7.24 3.85 16.01
C ALA A 241 7.82 2.52 16.57
N ARG A 242 9.16 2.41 16.56
CA ARG A 242 9.87 1.15 16.88
C ARG A 242 9.46 0.55 18.22
N ASP A 243 9.58 1.30 19.31
CA ASP A 243 9.25 0.82 20.66
C ASP A 243 7.79 0.33 20.76
N TYR A 244 6.88 0.99 20.05
CA TYR A 244 5.48 0.57 20.00
C TYR A 244 5.32 -0.77 19.29
N ALA A 245 5.97 -0.95 18.13
CA ALA A 245 5.92 -2.20 17.38
C ALA A 245 6.54 -3.38 18.16
N GLU A 246 7.69 -3.18 18.79
CA GLU A 246 8.34 -4.21 19.62
C GLU A 246 7.43 -4.66 20.78
N ASN A 247 6.76 -3.70 21.44
CA ASN A 247 5.78 -3.99 22.49
C ASN A 247 4.53 -4.72 21.96
N ARG A 248 4.05 -4.39 20.75
CA ARG A 248 2.90 -5.07 20.14
C ARG A 248 3.19 -6.53 19.81
N ILE A 249 4.38 -6.82 19.29
CA ILE A 249 4.84 -8.19 19.05
C ILE A 249 4.88 -8.97 20.36
N ALA A 250 5.52 -8.43 21.40
CA ALA A 250 5.61 -9.09 22.70
C ALA A 250 4.22 -9.38 23.29
N LEU A 251 3.30 -8.41 23.23
CA LEU A 251 1.93 -8.55 23.72
C LEU A 251 1.17 -9.68 23.01
N HIS A 252 1.16 -9.68 21.66
CA HIS A 252 0.43 -10.70 20.90
C HIS A 252 1.04 -12.08 21.04
N TYR A 253 2.37 -12.16 21.09
CA TYR A 253 3.08 -13.42 21.37
C TYR A 253 2.73 -13.98 22.76
N GLU A 254 2.72 -13.16 23.81
CA GLU A 254 2.33 -13.59 25.15
C GLU A 254 0.87 -14.03 25.22
N ASN A 255 -0.04 -13.26 24.64
CA ASN A 255 -1.47 -13.57 24.64
C ASN A 255 -1.76 -14.86 23.87
N PHE A 256 -1.13 -15.03 22.70
CA PHE A 256 -1.20 -16.26 21.93
C PHE A 256 -0.78 -17.46 22.79
N ASN A 257 0.39 -17.39 23.44
CA ASN A 257 0.90 -18.51 24.24
C ASN A 257 0.01 -18.84 25.45
N LYS A 258 -0.57 -17.82 26.10
CA LYS A 258 -1.56 -18.03 27.18
C LYS A 258 -2.78 -18.80 26.66
N LEU A 259 -3.33 -18.41 25.51
CA LEU A 259 -4.50 -19.07 24.90
C LEU A 259 -4.18 -20.48 24.40
N TYR A 260 -3.02 -20.67 23.76
CA TYR A 260 -2.53 -21.99 23.36
C TYR A 260 -2.43 -22.92 24.57
N ASN A 261 -1.83 -22.46 25.67
CA ASN A 261 -1.71 -23.26 26.89
C ASN A 261 -3.08 -23.62 27.47
N MET A 262 -4.01 -22.67 27.53
CA MET A 262 -5.39 -22.93 27.98
C MET A 262 -6.10 -23.97 27.12
N ALA A 263 -5.96 -23.90 25.79
CA ALA A 263 -6.55 -24.88 24.89
C ALA A 263 -5.83 -26.24 24.97
N ASN A 264 -4.52 -26.27 25.16
CA ASN A 264 -3.75 -27.50 25.21
C ASN A 264 -4.07 -28.31 26.49
N THR A 265 -4.24 -27.64 27.63
CA THR A 265 -4.64 -28.25 28.90
C THR A 265 -6.16 -28.31 29.11
N TYR A 266 -6.95 -28.07 28.06
CA TYR A 266 -8.41 -28.07 28.12
C TYR A 266 -9.01 -29.49 28.30
N ALA A 267 -8.22 -30.52 27.99
CA ALA A 267 -8.60 -31.93 28.10
C ALA A 267 -8.46 -32.46 29.53
#